data_AF-A0A5C2RLL2-F1
#
_entry.id   AF-A0A5C2RLL2-F1
#
_cell.length_a   1.000
_cell.length_b   1.000
_cell.length_c   1.000
_cell.angle_alpha   90.00
_cell.angle_beta   90.00
_cell.angle_gamma   90.00
#
_symmetry.space_group_name_H-M   'P 1'
#
loop_
_entity.id
_entity.type
_entity.pdbx_description
1 polymer ?
#
loop_
_entity_poly.entity_id
_entity_poly.type
_entity_poly.pdbx_seq_one_letter_code
_entity_poly.pdbx_strand_id
1 'polypeptide(L)'
;MNVIMKDTNAPDPDVFAIGDSATIENESLPATAQVANQQAKYLTKKLNRLIRNSTHATPFKFQNAGSLAYVGDWEAIFDRTKAARGPKGKETGRVAWLLWRSAYFTKTLSVRNKILVPVYWFLNWIFGRDLSRF
;
A
#
# COMPACT_ATOMS: atom_id res chain seq x y z
N MET A 1 -0.69 -7.68 -15.45
CA MET A 1 0.14 -8.71 -14.82
C MET A 1 -0.42 -10.06 -15.18
N ASN A 2 -0.34 -10.39 -16.46
CA ASN A 2 -0.49 -11.77 -16.86
C ASN A 2 0.81 -12.46 -16.49
N VAL A 3 0.73 -13.70 -16.01
CA VAL A 3 1.93 -14.47 -15.70
C VAL A 3 2.58 -14.89 -17.01
N ILE A 4 3.91 -14.80 -17.09
CA ILE A 4 4.66 -15.25 -18.27
C ILE A 4 4.84 -16.76 -18.14
N MET A 5 4.42 -17.51 -19.15
CA MET A 5 4.59 -18.96 -19.19
C MET A 5 6.05 -19.32 -19.49
N LYS A 6 6.59 -20.33 -18.80
CA LYS A 6 8.02 -20.71 -18.91
C LYS A 6 8.40 -21.35 -20.25
N ASP A 7 7.45 -22.01 -20.89
CA ASP A 7 7.62 -22.76 -22.14
C ASP A 7 7.55 -21.87 -23.38
N THR A 8 6.61 -20.94 -23.43
CA THR A 8 6.36 -20.07 -24.59
C THR A 8 6.93 -18.67 -24.45
N ASN A 9 7.34 -18.26 -23.24
CA ASN A 9 7.68 -16.88 -22.88
C ASN A 9 6.58 -15.87 -23.24
N ALA A 10 5.34 -16.34 -23.41
CA ALA A 10 4.19 -15.52 -23.71
C ALA A 10 3.36 -15.25 -22.43
N PRO A 11 2.62 -14.14 -22.36
CA PRO A 11 1.71 -13.89 -21.26
C PRO A 11 0.51 -14.85 -21.31
N ASP A 12 0.26 -15.56 -20.21
CA ASP A 12 -0.93 -16.39 -20.03
C ASP A 12 -2.18 -15.51 -19.96
N PRO A 13 -3.17 -15.66 -20.86
CA PRO A 13 -4.35 -14.79 -20.89
C PRO A 13 -5.25 -14.92 -19.65
N ASP A 14 -5.24 -16.08 -18.98
CA ASP A 14 -6.19 -16.44 -17.93
C ASP A 14 -5.57 -16.39 -16.52
N VAL A 15 -4.24 -16.38 -16.42
CA VAL A 15 -3.53 -16.35 -15.13
C VAL A 15 -2.96 -14.96 -14.83
N PHE A 16 -3.30 -14.44 -13.65
CA PHE A 16 -2.85 -13.14 -13.15
C PHE A 16 -2.17 -13.26 -11.78
N ALA A 17 -1.16 -12.43 -11.52
CA ALA A 17 -0.49 -12.34 -10.23
C ALA A 17 -0.26 -10.89 -9.80
N ILE A 18 -0.36 -10.60 -8.50
CA ILE A 18 -0.13 -9.28 -7.89
C ILE A 18 0.54 -9.44 -6.52
N GLY A 19 1.06 -8.35 -5.97
CA GLY A 19 1.69 -8.32 -4.66
C GLY A 19 3.09 -8.92 -4.69
N ASP A 20 3.53 -9.41 -3.53
CA ASP A 20 4.90 -9.86 -3.31
C ASP A 20 5.23 -11.19 -4.00
N SER A 21 4.21 -11.91 -4.48
CA SER A 21 4.38 -13.13 -5.29
C SER A 21 4.60 -12.84 -6.78
N ALA A 22 4.62 -11.57 -7.19
CA ALA A 22 4.73 -11.17 -8.60
C ALA A 22 5.88 -10.18 -8.80
N THR A 23 6.64 -10.39 -9.87
CA THR A 23 7.61 -9.41 -10.39
C THR A 23 7.17 -8.95 -11.78
N ILE A 24 7.46 -7.71 -12.13
CA ILE A 24 7.23 -7.19 -13.47
C ILE A 24 8.53 -7.31 -14.24
N GLU A 25 8.48 -7.93 -15.41
CA GLU A 25 9.64 -8.03 -16.29
C GLU A 25 10.19 -6.63 -16.59
N ASN A 26 11.50 -6.43 -16.39
CA ASN A 26 12.20 -5.15 -16.54
C ASN A 26 11.80 -4.03 -15.55
N GLU A 27 10.95 -4.29 -14.55
CA GLU A 27 10.59 -3.29 -13.53
C GLU A 27 10.55 -3.92 -12.13
N SER A 28 11.64 -3.76 -11.37
CA SER A 28 11.71 -4.20 -9.98
C SER A 28 11.01 -3.20 -9.06
N LEU A 29 9.80 -3.54 -8.61
CA LEU A 29 9.03 -2.75 -7.66
C LEU A 29 9.27 -3.19 -6.21
N PRO A 30 9.20 -2.27 -5.24
CA PRO A 30 9.40 -2.62 -3.84
C PRO A 30 8.22 -3.44 -3.29
N ALA A 31 8.53 -4.49 -2.52
CA ALA A 31 7.55 -5.34 -1.83
C ALA A 31 6.83 -4.55 -0.72
N THR A 32 5.79 -3.81 -1.12
CA THR A 32 5.05 -2.90 -0.24
C THR A 32 3.56 -3.03 -0.47
N ALA A 33 2.78 -2.86 0.60
CA ALA A 33 1.32 -2.82 0.53
C ALA A 33 0.80 -1.76 -0.46
N GLN A 34 1.57 -0.68 -0.69
CA GLN A 34 1.23 0.32 -1.67
C GLN A 34 1.27 -0.23 -3.11
N VAL A 35 2.34 -0.93 -3.48
CA VAL A 35 2.47 -1.58 -4.79
C VAL A 35 1.32 -2.57 -4.95
N ALA A 36 1.17 -3.51 -4.02
CA ALA A 36 0.09 -4.51 -4.05
C ALA A 36 -1.31 -3.87 -4.22
N ASN A 37 -1.62 -2.79 -3.49
CA ASN A 37 -2.90 -2.09 -3.61
C ASN A 37 -3.11 -1.47 -5.00
N GLN A 38 -2.08 -0.87 -5.59
CA GLN A 38 -2.16 -0.28 -6.93
C GLN A 38 -2.29 -1.36 -8.00
N GLN A 39 -1.54 -2.45 -7.88
CA GLN A 39 -1.64 -3.61 -8.76
C GLN A 39 -3.04 -4.22 -8.71
N ALA A 40 -3.63 -4.37 -7.51
CA ALA A 40 -5.00 -4.82 -7.33
C ALA A 40 -6.00 -3.90 -8.05
N LYS A 41 -5.93 -2.57 -7.83
CA LYS A 41 -6.81 -1.60 -8.50
C LYS A 41 -6.69 -1.63 -10.02
N TYR A 42 -5.48 -1.81 -10.53
CA TYR A 42 -5.23 -1.97 -11.96
C TYR A 42 -5.85 -3.26 -12.49
N LEU A 43 -5.63 -4.38 -11.80
CA LEU A 43 -6.16 -5.68 -12.18
C LEU A 43 -7.69 -5.69 -12.18
N THR A 44 -8.34 -5.13 -11.15
CA THR A 44 -9.79 -4.99 -11.10
C THR A 44 -10.33 -4.25 -12.33
N LYS A 45 -9.69 -3.13 -12.73
CA LYS A 45 -10.09 -2.39 -13.93
C LYS A 45 -9.88 -3.20 -15.21
N LYS A 46 -8.79 -3.97 -15.29
CA LYS A 46 -8.51 -4.86 -16.43
C LYS A 46 -9.58 -5.95 -16.54
N LEU A 47 -9.85 -6.68 -15.46
CA LEU A 47 -10.86 -7.74 -15.41
C LEU A 47 -12.26 -7.21 -15.77
N ASN A 48 -12.66 -6.06 -15.23
CA ASN A 48 -13.95 -5.44 -15.57
C ASN A 48 -14.08 -5.08 -17.06
N ARG A 49 -12.97 -4.79 -17.75
CA ARG A 49 -12.98 -4.57 -19.22
C ARG A 49 -13.01 -5.87 -20.00
N LEU A 50 -12.26 -6.88 -19.55
CA LEU A 50 -12.26 -8.20 -20.17
C LEU A 50 -13.66 -8.82 -20.20
N ILE A 51 -14.41 -8.71 -19.09
CA ILE A 51 -15.81 -9.18 -19.00
C ILE A 51 -16.71 -8.45 -20.01
N ARG A 52 -16.36 -7.23 -20.42
CA ARG A 52 -17.11 -6.43 -21.40
C ARG A 52 -16.59 -6.61 -22.83
N ASN A 53 -15.77 -7.63 -23.09
CA ASN A 53 -15.09 -7.86 -24.38
C ASN A 53 -14.30 -6.64 -24.86
N SER A 54 -13.76 -5.86 -23.93
CA SER A 54 -12.99 -4.65 -24.20
C SER A 54 -11.53 -4.82 -23.76
N THR A 55 -10.61 -4.32 -24.57
CA THR A 55 -9.18 -4.40 -24.27
C THR A 55 -8.74 -3.35 -23.24
N HIS A 56 -7.92 -3.79 -22.28
CA HIS A 56 -7.24 -2.88 -21.35
C HIS A 56 -5.83 -2.58 -21.89
N ALA A 57 -5.73 -1.57 -22.75
CA ALA A 57 -4.48 -1.26 -23.47
C ALA A 57 -3.38 -0.63 -22.60
N THR A 58 -3.73 -0.01 -21.47
CA THR A 58 -2.75 0.72 -20.66
C THR A 58 -1.92 -0.24 -19.81
N PRO A 59 -0.58 -0.23 -19.90
CA PRO A 59 0.27 -0.99 -19.00
C PRO A 59 0.18 -0.43 -17.57
N PHE A 60 0.46 -1.28 -16.58
CA PHE A 60 0.56 -0.84 -15.20
C PHE A 60 1.74 0.13 -15.05
N LYS A 61 1.55 1.20 -14.29
CA LYS A 61 2.62 2.14 -13.91
C LYS A 61 2.50 2.44 -12.43
N PHE A 62 3.54 2.09 -11.67
CA PHE A 62 3.55 2.36 -10.23
C PHE A 62 3.65 3.86 -9.95
N GLN A 63 2.82 4.35 -9.04
CA GLN A 63 2.88 5.72 -8.56
C GLN A 63 3.32 5.75 -7.11
N ASN A 64 4.60 6.04 -6.87
CA ASN A 64 5.12 6.18 -5.50
C ASN A 64 4.38 7.31 -4.76
N ALA A 65 3.92 7.07 -3.54
CA ALA A 65 3.19 8.05 -2.73
C ALA A 65 4.08 8.62 -1.61
N GLY A 66 5.32 8.13 -1.52
CA GLY A 66 6.25 8.38 -0.43
C GLY A 66 6.28 7.24 0.58
N SER A 67 7.08 7.45 1.62
CA SER A 67 7.30 6.52 2.72
C SER A 67 6.97 7.17 4.06
N LEU A 68 6.56 6.32 5.01
CA LEU A 68 6.12 6.69 6.34
C LEU A 68 6.69 5.67 7.31
N ALA A 69 7.53 6.11 8.25
CA ALA A 69 8.15 5.25 9.24
C ALA A 69 8.00 5.86 10.63
N TYR A 70 7.43 5.10 11.57
CA TYR A 70 7.44 5.47 12.98
C TYR A 70 8.79 5.06 13.58
N VAL A 71 9.44 5.97 14.32
CA VAL A 71 10.80 5.75 14.84
C VAL A 71 10.87 5.66 16.38
N GLY A 72 9.72 5.73 17.06
CA GLY A 72 9.67 5.75 18.53
C GLY A 72 9.47 7.16 19.08
N ASP A 73 9.30 7.27 20.40
CA ASP A 73 9.18 8.54 21.14
C ASP A 73 8.27 9.62 20.51
N TRP A 74 7.11 9.18 19.99
CA TRP A 74 6.16 10.08 19.33
C TRP A 74 6.73 10.83 18.12
N GLU A 75 7.76 10.25 17.49
CA GLU A 75 8.40 10.76 16.29
C GLU A 75 8.18 9.81 15.11
N ALA A 76 8.08 10.40 13.91
CA ALA A 76 8.06 9.65 12.68
C ALA A 76 8.85 10.38 11.60
N ILE A 77 9.08 9.67 10.50
CA ILE A 77 9.67 10.18 9.27
C ILE A 77 8.61 10.06 8.18
N PHE A 78 8.35 11.16 7.50
CA PHE A 78 7.50 11.23 6.32
C PHE A 78 8.33 11.73 5.16
N ASP A 79 8.54 10.90 4.14
CA ASP A 79 9.33 11.26 2.98
C ASP A 79 8.51 11.09 1.70
N ARG A 80 8.19 12.22 1.05
CA ARG A 80 7.52 12.30 -0.24
C ARG A 80 8.37 12.92 -1.34
N THR A 81 9.68 13.04 -1.14
CA THR A 81 10.60 13.60 -2.14
C THR A 81 10.55 12.84 -3.47
N LYS A 82 10.44 11.51 -3.39
CA LYS A 82 10.28 10.60 -4.54
C LYS A 82 8.82 10.29 -4.90
N ALA A 83 7.85 11.05 -4.37
CA ALA A 83 6.45 10.82 -4.71
C ALA A 83 6.17 11.20 -6.17
N ALA A 84 5.38 10.37 -6.85
CA ALA A 84 5.00 10.53 -8.25
C ALA A 84 4.02 11.70 -8.46
N ARG A 85 3.25 12.09 -7.44
CA ARG A 85 2.22 13.13 -7.52
C ARG A 85 2.10 13.90 -6.20
N GLY A 86 1.58 15.13 -6.28
CA GLY A 86 1.31 16.01 -5.14
C GLY A 86 2.53 16.75 -4.61
N PRO A 87 2.40 17.45 -3.47
CA PRO A 87 3.51 18.19 -2.87
C PRO A 87 4.61 17.22 -2.46
N LYS A 88 5.84 17.54 -2.89
CA LYS A 88 7.06 16.81 -2.55
C LYS A 88 7.70 17.51 -1.36
N GLY A 89 7.90 16.75 -0.29
CA GLY A 89 8.49 17.28 0.94
C GLY A 89 8.97 16.13 1.83
N LYS A 90 9.73 16.48 2.86
CA LYS A 90 10.20 15.56 3.87
C LYS A 90 9.99 16.21 5.23
N GLU A 91 9.32 15.50 6.12
CA GLU A 91 9.02 15.96 7.47
C GLU A 91 9.49 14.91 8.48
N THR A 92 10.00 15.37 9.63
CA THR A 92 10.47 14.51 10.71
C THR A 92 9.98 15.01 12.06
N GLY A 93 9.90 14.12 13.05
CA GLY A 93 9.53 14.44 14.42
C GLY A 93 8.02 14.32 14.68
N ARG A 94 7.51 15.11 15.64
CA ARG A 94 6.13 14.98 16.15
C ARG A 94 5.04 15.33 15.13
N VAL A 95 5.30 16.29 14.25
CA VAL A 95 4.36 16.63 13.16
C VAL A 95 4.24 15.48 12.18
N ALA A 96 5.36 14.88 11.78
CA ALA A 96 5.37 13.68 10.96
C ALA A 96 4.69 12.50 11.66
N TRP A 97 4.80 12.39 12.99
CA TRP A 97 4.08 11.38 13.76
C TRP A 97 2.56 11.56 13.73
N LEU A 98 2.05 12.79 13.85
CA LEU A 98 0.62 13.07 13.68
C LEU A 98 0.14 12.72 12.27
N LEU A 99 0.92 13.08 11.24
CA LEU A 99 0.63 12.70 9.85
C LEU A 99 0.62 11.17 9.67
N TRP A 100 1.58 10.48 10.27
CA TRP A 100 1.67 9.02 10.26
C TRP A 100 0.43 8.39 10.90
N ARG A 101 0.07 8.78 12.14
CA ARG A 101 -1.13 8.32 12.85
C ARG A 101 -2.38 8.51 11.99
N SER A 102 -2.54 9.69 11.40
CA SER A 102 -3.71 10.06 10.59
C SER A 102 -3.81 9.26 9.29
N ALA A 103 -2.68 9.06 8.61
CA ALA A 103 -2.62 8.30 7.36
C ALA A 103 -2.98 6.83 7.57
N TYR A 104 -2.44 6.19 8.61
CA TYR A 104 -2.75 4.78 8.92
C TYR A 104 -4.17 4.59 9.43
N PHE A 105 -4.67 5.53 10.23
CA PHE A 105 -6.07 5.54 10.64
C PHE A 105 -7.01 5.57 9.42
N THR A 106 -6.76 6.47 8.47
CA THR A 106 -7.58 6.61 7.26
C THR A 106 -7.52 5.38 6.35
N LYS A 107 -6.36 4.72 6.28
CA LYS A 107 -6.15 3.50 5.47
C LYS A 107 -6.75 2.24 6.10
N THR A 108 -7.31 2.32 7.29
CA THR A 108 -7.97 1.19 7.94
C THR A 108 -9.24 0.82 7.17
N LEU A 109 -9.31 -0.43 6.70
CA LEU A 109 -10.36 -0.88 5.77
C LEU A 109 -11.71 -1.14 6.45
N SER A 110 -11.71 -1.63 7.68
CA SER A 110 -12.94 -2.04 8.39
C SER A 110 -13.44 -0.96 9.35
N VAL A 111 -14.76 -0.73 9.38
CA VAL A 111 -15.42 0.17 10.34
C VAL A 111 -15.10 -0.26 11.78
N ARG A 112 -15.09 -1.57 12.05
CA ARG A 112 -14.69 -2.11 13.35
C ARG A 112 -13.30 -1.62 13.74
N ASN A 113 -12.32 -1.75 12.84
CA ASN A 113 -10.95 -1.32 13.12
C ASN A 113 -10.84 0.21 13.21
N LYS A 114 -11.64 0.97 12.44
CA LYS A 114 -11.72 2.43 12.55
C LYS A 114 -12.25 2.89 13.92
N ILE A 115 -13.05 2.09 14.61
CA ILE A 115 -13.50 2.41 15.97
C ILE A 115 -12.49 1.89 17.00
N LEU A 116 -12.04 0.64 16.85
CA LEU A 116 -11.15 -0.01 17.82
C LEU A 116 -9.77 0.66 17.92
N VAL A 117 -9.20 1.11 16.81
CA VAL A 117 -7.84 1.69 16.81
C VAL A 117 -7.75 2.95 17.70
N PRO A 118 -8.63 3.96 17.58
CA PRO A 118 -8.64 5.10 18.50
C PRO A 118 -8.91 4.71 19.95
N VAL A 119 -9.81 3.75 20.18
CA VAL A 119 -10.12 3.27 21.55
C VAL A 119 -8.88 2.66 22.19
N TYR A 120 -8.16 1.78 21.48
CA TYR A 120 -6.91 1.21 21.99
C TYR A 120 -5.83 2.26 22.18
N TRP A 121 -5.75 3.26 21.30
CA TRP A 121 -4.82 4.37 21.49
C TRP A 121 -5.13 5.19 22.75
N PHE A 122 -6.41 5.42 23.04
CA PHE A 122 -6.87 6.12 24.23
C PHE A 122 -6.62 5.31 25.51
N LEU A 123 -6.98 4.02 25.50
CA LEU A 123 -6.73 3.12 26.62
C LEU A 123 -5.22 2.99 26.92
N ASN A 124 -4.39 2.84 25.89
CA ASN A 124 -2.93 2.81 26.07
C ASN A 124 -2.37 4.13 26.62
N TRP A 125 -3.02 5.26 26.34
CA TRP A 125 -2.60 6.56 26.86
C TRP A 125 -2.96 6.74 28.34
N ILE A 126 -4.11 6.24 28.77
CA ILE A 126 -4.58 6.35 30.17
C ILE A 126 -3.97 5.26 31.06
N PHE A 127 -3.98 4.01 30.61
CA PHE A 127 -3.63 2.85 31.42
C PHE A 127 -2.23 2.30 31.13
N GLY A 128 -1.53 2.87 30.14
CA GLY A 128 -0.29 2.30 29.63
C GLY A 128 -0.56 1.09 28.73
N ARG A 129 0.52 0.55 28.13
CA ARG A 129 0.42 -0.62 27.25
C ARG A 129 0.25 -1.88 28.08
N ASP A 130 -0.82 -2.62 27.84
CA ASP A 130 -0.97 -3.96 28.41
C ASP A 130 0.12 -4.89 27.84
N LEU A 131 0.92 -5.46 28.73
CA LEU A 131 2.04 -6.36 28.44
C LEU A 131 1.80 -7.77 28.99
N SER A 132 0.60 -8.06 29.48
CA SER A 132 0.27 -9.38 29.99
C SER A 132 0.43 -10.43 28.88
N ARG A 133 1.33 -11.39 29.11
CA ARG A 133 1.51 -12.57 28.27
C ARG A 133 0.69 -13.69 28.90
N PHE A 134 -0.42 -14.05 28.27
CA PHE A 134 -1.11 -15.30 28.56
C PHE A 134 -0.56 -16.40 27.66
#